data_AF-A0A970BHE1-F1
#
_entry.id   AF-A0A970BHE1-F1
#
_cell.length_a   1.000
_cell.length_b   1.000
_cell.length_c   1.000
_cell.angle_alpha   90.00
_cell.angle_beta   90.00
_cell.angle_gamma   90.00
#
_symmetry.space_group_name_H-M   'P 1'
#
loop_
_entity.id
_entity.type
_entity.pdbx_description
1 polymer ?
#
loop_
_entity_poly.entity_id
_entity_poly.type
_entity_poly.pdbx_seq_one_letter_code
_entity_poly.pdbx_strand_id
1 'polypeptide(L)'
;GLGLNPKRAKRAGLLHDLGKVPDDEPELPHAILGMKLAEKYKEKPDICNAIGANHDEVEMTTLLAPIVQVCDAISGARPGARREIVEAYIKRLNNLEQLALSYPGVLKTYAIQAGRELRVIVGAEKIDDKDTERLSNEIAHKIQTVMTYPGQVKVTVIRETRAVSFAK
;
A
#
# COMPACT_ATOMS: atom_id res chain seq x y z
N GLY A 1 -30.47 23.65 2.40
CA GLY A 1 -29.15 23.28 1.83
C GLY A 1 -28.12 24.28 2.28
N LEU A 2 -26.83 23.92 2.34
CA LEU A 2 -25.73 24.72 2.94
C LEU A 2 -25.39 26.05 2.23
N GLY A 3 -26.20 26.52 1.28
CA GLY A 3 -25.97 27.80 0.56
C GLY A 3 -24.75 27.84 -0.34
N LEU A 4 -24.03 26.73 -0.50
CA LEU A 4 -22.80 26.66 -1.29
C LEU A 4 -23.07 26.58 -2.80
N ASN A 5 -22.15 27.14 -3.58
CA ASN A 5 -22.19 27.06 -5.03
C ASN A 5 -21.90 25.60 -5.49
N PRO A 6 -22.87 24.89 -6.11
CA PRO A 6 -22.68 23.50 -6.50
C PRO A 6 -21.55 23.31 -7.54
N LYS A 7 -21.28 24.30 -8.38
CA LYS A 7 -20.20 24.24 -9.37
C LYS A 7 -18.82 24.25 -8.70
N ARG A 8 -18.65 25.03 -7.62
CA ARG A 8 -17.41 25.07 -6.84
C ARG A 8 -17.19 23.76 -6.09
N ALA A 9 -18.22 23.23 -5.44
CA ALA A 9 -18.14 21.96 -4.72
C ALA A 9 -17.78 20.79 -5.66
N LYS A 10 -18.39 20.72 -6.85
CA LYS A 10 -18.02 19.73 -7.88
C LYS A 10 -16.57 19.88 -8.34
N ARG A 11 -16.11 21.12 -8.54
CA ARG A 11 -14.72 21.38 -8.97
C ARG A 11 -13.71 20.96 -7.90
N ALA A 12 -13.96 21.27 -6.63
CA ALA A 12 -13.12 20.82 -5.52
C ALA A 12 -13.10 19.30 -5.39
N GLY A 13 -14.27 18.64 -5.42
CA GLY A 13 -14.35 17.19 -5.36
C GLY A 13 -13.70 16.49 -6.56
N LEU A 14 -13.73 17.07 -7.75
CA LEU A 14 -13.04 16.52 -8.93
C LEU A 14 -11.51 16.57 -8.78
N LEU A 15 -10.98 17.62 -8.14
CA LEU A 15 -9.55 17.90 -8.09
C LEU A 15 -8.87 17.43 -6.79
N HIS A 16 -9.61 16.96 -5.78
CA HIS A 16 -9.07 16.68 -4.44
C HIS A 16 -7.90 15.67 -4.42
N ASP A 17 -7.88 14.75 -5.39
CA ASP A 17 -6.88 13.68 -5.49
C ASP A 17 -5.84 13.93 -6.60
N LEU A 18 -5.75 15.16 -7.14
CA LEU A 18 -4.84 15.51 -8.24
C LEU A 18 -3.37 15.15 -7.96
N GLY A 19 -2.94 15.19 -6.70
CA GLY A 19 -1.58 14.83 -6.31
C GLY A 19 -1.28 13.33 -6.23
N LYS A 20 -2.21 12.44 -6.58
CA LYS A 20 -1.95 10.98 -6.65
C LYS A 20 -1.32 10.52 -7.96
N VAL A 21 -1.22 11.40 -8.96
CA VAL A 21 -0.74 11.07 -10.31
C VAL A 21 0.52 11.85 -10.74
N PRO A 22 1.53 12.06 -9.87
CA PRO A 22 2.79 12.64 -10.32
C PRO A 22 3.57 11.67 -11.23
N ASP A 23 4.34 12.24 -12.16
CA ASP A 23 5.27 11.48 -13.01
C ASP A 23 6.51 11.02 -12.23
N ASP A 24 6.83 11.70 -11.12
CA ASP A 24 7.90 11.41 -10.17
C ASP A 24 7.35 10.94 -8.80
N GLU A 25 8.23 10.52 -7.88
CA GLU A 25 7.86 10.20 -6.48
C GLU A 25 8.21 11.40 -5.56
N PRO A 26 7.34 12.40 -5.43
CA PRO A 26 7.60 13.57 -4.59
C PRO A 26 7.49 13.24 -3.10
N GLU A 27 8.32 13.89 -2.28
CA GLU A 27 8.28 13.77 -0.80
C GLU A 27 7.07 14.48 -0.15
N LEU A 28 6.20 15.11 -0.94
CA LEU A 28 5.03 15.84 -0.44
C LEU A 28 3.81 14.91 -0.33
N PRO A 29 2.96 15.07 0.71
CA PRO A 29 1.64 14.43 0.75
C PRO A 29 0.80 14.78 -0.49
N HIS A 30 -0.03 13.85 -0.97
CA HIS A 30 -0.80 14.04 -2.21
C HIS A 30 -1.75 15.25 -2.15
N ALA A 31 -2.33 15.55 -0.99
CA ALA A 31 -3.18 16.72 -0.79
C ALA A 31 -2.40 18.04 -1.00
N ILE A 32 -1.22 18.15 -0.40
CA ILE A 32 -0.32 19.31 -0.54
C ILE A 32 0.20 19.45 -1.97
N LEU A 33 0.59 18.34 -2.59
CA LEU A 33 1.02 18.35 -3.98
C LEU A 33 -0.11 18.79 -4.92
N GLY A 34 -1.31 18.23 -4.74
CA GLY A 34 -2.51 18.59 -5.49
C GLY A 34 -2.86 20.07 -5.33
N MET A 35 -2.77 20.61 -4.11
CA MET A 35 -2.98 22.03 -3.84
C MET A 35 -1.97 22.90 -4.61
N LYS A 36 -0.67 22.62 -4.50
CA LYS A 36 0.39 23.37 -5.21
C LYS A 36 0.24 23.30 -6.73
N LEU A 37 -0.17 22.15 -7.27
CA LEU A 37 -0.48 21.99 -8.69
C LEU A 37 -1.68 22.86 -9.08
N ALA A 38 -2.77 22.81 -8.31
CA ALA A 38 -3.95 23.64 -8.56
C ALA A 38 -3.60 25.15 -8.52
N GLU A 39 -2.79 25.59 -7.55
CA GLU A 39 -2.28 26.96 -7.45
C GLU A 39 -1.43 27.35 -8.68
N LYS A 40 -0.50 26.48 -9.11
CA LYS A 40 0.32 26.68 -10.32
C LYS A 40 -0.55 26.92 -11.56
N TYR A 41 -1.68 26.22 -11.66
CA TYR A 41 -2.66 26.37 -12.75
C TYR A 41 -3.74 27.43 -12.48
N LYS A 42 -3.54 28.30 -11.48
CA LYS A 42 -4.40 29.46 -11.17
C LYS A 42 -5.82 29.07 -10.77
N GLU A 43 -5.99 27.94 -10.09
CA GLU A 43 -7.26 27.65 -9.42
C GLU A 43 -7.59 28.67 -8.33
N LYS A 44 -8.88 28.73 -7.99
CA LYS A 44 -9.34 29.67 -6.96
C LYS A 44 -8.87 29.24 -5.57
N PRO A 45 -8.54 30.18 -4.66
CA PRO A 45 -7.98 29.86 -3.34
C PRO A 45 -8.84 28.90 -2.50
N ASP A 46 -10.17 29.00 -2.60
CA ASP A 46 -11.09 28.09 -1.89
C ASP A 46 -11.06 26.66 -2.43
N ILE A 47 -10.78 26.50 -3.73
CA ILE A 47 -10.62 25.19 -4.36
C ILE A 47 -9.26 24.61 -3.95
N CYS A 48 -8.19 25.41 -4.00
CA CYS A 48 -6.88 25.00 -3.53
C CYS A 48 -6.92 24.57 -2.05
N ASN A 49 -7.57 25.35 -1.19
CA ASN A 49 -7.76 24.99 0.21
C ASN A 49 -8.53 23.67 0.38
N ALA A 50 -9.61 23.47 -0.38
CA ALA A 50 -10.37 22.23 -0.31
C ALA A 50 -9.56 20.99 -0.76
N ILE A 51 -8.59 21.16 -1.67
CA ILE A 51 -7.68 20.09 -2.09
C ILE A 51 -6.61 19.85 -1.02
N GLY A 52 -5.99 20.90 -0.47
CA GLY A 52 -4.88 20.76 0.48
C GLY A 52 -5.31 20.38 1.89
N ALA A 53 -6.56 20.67 2.28
CA ALA A 53 -7.05 20.48 3.64
C ALA A 53 -7.93 19.23 3.82
N ASN A 54 -8.24 18.48 2.75
CA ASN A 54 -9.17 17.35 2.84
C ASN A 54 -8.65 16.15 3.67
N HIS A 55 -7.35 16.12 3.98
CA HIS A 55 -6.72 15.14 4.87
C HIS A 55 -6.03 15.84 6.08
N ASP A 56 -6.45 17.08 6.40
CA ASP A 56 -6.01 17.88 7.55
C ASP A 56 -4.55 18.38 7.52
N GLU A 57 -3.91 18.45 6.35
CA GLU A 57 -2.53 18.92 6.18
C GLU A 57 -2.39 20.45 6.26
N VAL A 58 -3.46 21.18 5.97
CA VAL A 58 -3.58 22.62 6.18
C VAL A 58 -4.93 22.95 6.79
N GLU A 59 -5.05 24.13 7.39
CA GLU A 59 -6.29 24.61 7.98
C GLU A 59 -7.43 24.65 6.95
N MET A 60 -8.61 24.13 7.32
CA MET A 60 -9.83 24.24 6.53
C MET A 60 -10.39 25.67 6.66
N THR A 61 -10.14 26.52 5.67
CA THR A 61 -10.56 27.93 5.69
C THR A 61 -11.90 28.15 5.01
N THR A 62 -12.47 27.11 4.38
CA THR A 62 -13.75 27.17 3.68
C THR A 62 -14.60 25.94 3.94
N LEU A 63 -15.93 26.07 3.82
CA LEU A 63 -16.86 24.93 3.93
C LEU A 63 -16.70 23.89 2.81
N LEU A 64 -15.94 24.17 1.75
CA LEU A 64 -15.68 23.18 0.70
C LEU A 64 -14.77 22.05 1.20
N ALA A 65 -13.78 22.35 2.05
CA ALA A 65 -12.83 21.38 2.58
C ALA A 65 -13.50 20.24 3.38
N PRO A 66 -14.33 20.51 4.42
CA PRO A 66 -15.00 19.44 5.15
C PRO A 66 -16.00 18.66 4.29
N ILE A 67 -16.61 19.30 3.28
CA ILE A 67 -17.49 18.60 2.33
C ILE A 67 -16.69 17.62 1.47
N VAL A 68 -15.54 18.05 0.93
CA VAL A 68 -14.67 17.18 0.13
C VAL A 68 -14.16 16.02 0.98
N GLN A 69 -13.70 16.26 2.20
CA GLN A 69 -13.25 15.22 3.12
C GLN A 69 -14.36 14.18 3.40
N VAL A 70 -15.58 14.63 3.72
CA VAL A 70 -16.71 13.73 3.96
C VAL A 70 -17.08 12.96 2.69
N CYS A 71 -17.09 13.63 1.52
CA CYS A 71 -17.37 12.98 0.26
C CYS A 71 -16.33 11.91 -0.10
N ASP A 72 -15.03 12.17 0.11
CA ASP A 72 -13.97 11.18 -0.10
C ASP A 72 -14.18 9.95 0.80
N ALA A 73 -14.36 10.17 2.11
CA ALA A 73 -14.60 9.09 3.08
C ALA A 73 -15.82 8.23 2.72
N ILE A 74 -16.95 8.86 2.37
CA ILE A 74 -18.17 8.14 1.93
C ILE A 74 -17.90 7.37 0.62
N SER A 75 -17.15 7.98 -0.31
CA SER A 75 -16.86 7.37 -1.60
C SER A 75 -15.97 6.13 -1.47
N GLY A 76 -14.97 6.18 -0.59
CA GLY A 76 -14.05 5.08 -0.30
C GLY A 76 -14.69 3.96 0.51
N ALA A 77 -15.75 4.24 1.27
CA ALA A 77 -16.51 3.26 2.05
C ALA A 77 -17.54 2.47 1.21
N ARG A 78 -17.79 2.86 -0.06
CA ARG A 78 -18.76 2.16 -0.91
C ARG A 78 -18.34 0.69 -1.13
N PRO A 79 -19.26 -0.28 -0.97
CA PRO A 79 -19.00 -1.67 -1.32
C PRO A 79 -18.46 -1.77 -2.75
N GLY A 80 -17.27 -2.34 -2.92
CA GLY A 80 -16.61 -2.44 -4.23
C GLY A 80 -15.52 -1.40 -4.51
N ALA A 81 -15.55 -0.21 -3.91
CA ALA A 81 -14.62 0.90 -4.23
C ALA A 81 -13.13 0.55 -4.00
N ARG A 82 -12.83 -0.40 -3.12
CA ARG A 82 -11.48 -0.92 -2.87
C ARG A 82 -11.33 -2.42 -3.14
N ARG A 83 -12.35 -3.07 -3.70
CA ARG A 83 -12.41 -4.54 -3.79
C ARG A 83 -11.34 -5.09 -4.73
N GLU A 84 -11.17 -4.48 -5.90
CA GLU A 84 -10.10 -4.85 -6.85
C GLU A 84 -8.70 -4.62 -6.26
N ILE A 85 -8.52 -3.53 -5.49
CA ILE A 85 -7.26 -3.21 -4.81
C ILE A 85 -6.93 -4.25 -3.73
N VAL A 86 -7.93 -4.67 -2.95
CA VAL A 86 -7.77 -5.70 -1.92
C VAL A 86 -7.50 -7.06 -2.55
N GLU A 87 -8.22 -7.44 -3.61
CA GLU A 87 -8.00 -8.69 -4.33
C GLU A 87 -6.60 -8.74 -4.98
N ALA A 88 -6.16 -7.65 -5.63
CA ALA A 88 -4.81 -7.54 -6.17
C ALA A 88 -3.74 -7.62 -5.06
N TYR A 89 -3.98 -6.98 -3.93
CA TYR A 89 -3.10 -7.05 -2.76
C TYR A 89 -2.99 -8.47 -2.19
N ILE A 90 -4.11 -9.17 -2.00
CA ILE A 90 -4.13 -10.57 -1.54
C ILE A 90 -3.42 -11.47 -2.55
N LYS A 91 -3.72 -11.30 -3.85
CA LYS A 91 -3.07 -12.06 -4.92
C LYS A 91 -1.56 -11.85 -4.91
N ARG A 92 -1.08 -10.62 -4.65
CA ARG A 92 0.34 -10.31 -4.53
C ARG A 92 0.98 -11.04 -3.34
N LEU A 93 0.36 -11.03 -2.16
CA LEU A 93 0.87 -11.75 -0.99
C LEU A 93 0.94 -13.26 -1.26
N ASN A 94 -0.13 -13.82 -1.83
CA ASN A 94 -0.17 -15.24 -2.21
C ASN A 94 0.93 -15.58 -3.22
N ASN A 95 1.14 -14.76 -4.24
CA ASN A 95 2.21 -14.99 -5.22
C ASN A 95 3.59 -15.02 -4.58
N LEU A 96 3.84 -14.13 -3.60
CA LEU A 96 5.09 -14.03 -2.88
C LEU A 96 5.32 -15.26 -1.97
N GLU A 97 4.27 -15.72 -1.30
CA GLU A 97 4.31 -16.97 -0.52
C GLU A 97 4.54 -18.20 -1.41
N GLN A 98 3.84 -18.29 -2.55
CA GLN A 98 3.94 -19.41 -3.49
C GLN A 98 5.31 -19.48 -4.18
N LEU A 99 5.91 -18.33 -4.49
CA LEU A 99 7.25 -18.26 -5.05
C LEU A 99 8.25 -18.98 -4.15
N ALA A 100 8.29 -18.63 -2.86
CA ALA A 100 9.20 -19.28 -1.92
C ALA A 100 8.80 -20.73 -1.61
N LEU A 101 7.50 -21.05 -1.57
CA LEU A 101 7.02 -22.41 -1.32
C LEU A 101 7.43 -23.40 -2.43
N SER A 102 7.69 -22.90 -3.64
CA SER A 102 8.15 -23.72 -4.76
C SER A 102 9.59 -24.25 -4.62
N TYR A 103 10.38 -23.70 -3.69
CA TYR A 103 11.76 -24.11 -3.50
C TYR A 103 11.85 -25.42 -2.71
N PRO A 104 12.69 -26.38 -3.13
CA PRO A 104 12.89 -27.63 -2.40
C PRO A 104 13.31 -27.39 -0.95
N GLY A 105 12.74 -28.14 -0.01
CA GLY A 105 13.05 -28.04 1.41
C GLY A 105 12.25 -26.97 2.17
N VAL A 106 11.52 -26.09 1.48
CA VAL A 106 10.58 -25.16 2.11
C VAL A 106 9.32 -25.89 2.54
N LEU A 107 8.96 -25.75 3.82
CA LEU A 107 7.79 -26.36 4.43
C LEU A 107 6.60 -25.40 4.48
N LYS A 108 6.86 -24.13 4.80
CA LYS A 108 5.83 -23.09 4.95
C LYS A 108 6.39 -21.72 4.59
N THR A 109 5.53 -20.83 4.14
CA THR A 109 5.86 -19.43 3.83
C THR A 109 4.78 -18.51 4.38
N TYR A 110 5.18 -17.32 4.81
CA TYR A 110 4.28 -16.29 5.33
C TYR A 110 4.74 -14.92 4.87
N ALA A 111 3.88 -14.22 4.13
CA ALA A 111 4.04 -12.81 3.85
C ALA A 111 3.43 -12.00 5.02
N ILE A 112 4.29 -11.39 5.83
CA ILE A 112 3.88 -10.61 7.00
C ILE A 112 4.20 -9.14 6.81
N GLN A 113 3.75 -8.28 7.73
CA GLN A 113 3.95 -6.83 7.65
C GLN A 113 3.52 -6.23 6.31
N ALA A 114 2.32 -6.59 5.88
CA ALA A 114 1.76 -6.22 4.58
C ALA A 114 2.63 -6.63 3.36
N GLY A 115 3.41 -7.70 3.52
CA GLY A 115 4.32 -8.26 2.53
C GLY A 115 5.68 -7.59 2.46
N ARG A 116 6.02 -6.73 3.43
CA ARG A 116 7.39 -6.20 3.59
C ARG A 116 8.36 -7.20 4.22
N GLU A 117 7.87 -8.30 4.80
CA GLU A 117 8.70 -9.42 5.22
C GLU A 117 8.12 -10.74 4.69
N LEU A 118 8.98 -11.55 4.09
CA LEU A 118 8.71 -12.94 3.74
C LEU A 118 9.44 -13.86 4.72
N ARG A 119 8.67 -14.61 5.50
CA ARG A 119 9.21 -15.63 6.39
C ARG A 119 9.08 -17.00 5.75
N VAL A 120 10.20 -17.69 5.61
CA VAL A 120 10.32 -19.00 4.95
C VAL A 120 10.75 -20.00 6.01
N ILE A 121 10.02 -21.09 6.15
CA ILE A 121 10.32 -22.13 7.13
C ILE A 121 10.83 -23.36 6.39
N VAL A 122 12.00 -23.85 6.78
CA VAL A 122 12.64 -25.04 6.20
C VAL A 122 12.86 -26.10 7.28
N GLY A 123 12.85 -27.37 6.87
CA GLY A 123 13.15 -28.50 7.76
C GLY A 123 14.64 -28.61 8.04
N ALA A 124 15.02 -28.65 9.31
CA ALA A 124 16.42 -28.77 9.73
C ALA A 124 17.12 -30.07 9.27
N GLU A 125 16.35 -31.07 8.87
CA GLU A 125 16.81 -32.35 8.33
C GLU A 125 17.08 -32.32 6.81
N LYS A 126 16.61 -31.29 6.10
CA LYS A 126 16.69 -31.19 4.63
C LYS A 126 17.61 -30.07 4.13
N ILE A 127 17.79 -29.03 4.94
CA ILE A 127 18.51 -27.81 4.60
C ILE A 127 19.51 -27.55 5.73
N ASP A 128 20.78 -27.34 5.39
CA ASP A 128 21.82 -26.96 6.35
C ASP A 128 21.94 -25.42 6.50
N ASP A 129 22.87 -24.94 7.33
CA ASP A 129 23.04 -23.50 7.57
C ASP A 129 23.48 -22.74 6.31
N LYS A 130 24.33 -23.36 5.48
CA LYS A 130 24.84 -22.73 4.26
C LYS A 130 23.76 -22.67 3.19
N ASP A 131 22.96 -23.73 3.06
CA ASP A 131 21.79 -23.76 2.19
C ASP A 131 20.71 -22.78 2.66
N THR A 132 20.55 -22.57 3.96
CA THR A 132 19.63 -21.56 4.53
C THR A 132 19.99 -20.14 4.07
N GLU A 133 21.27 -19.78 4.18
CA GLU A 133 21.78 -18.48 3.72
C GLU A 133 21.61 -18.31 2.21
N ARG A 134 21.99 -19.34 1.44
CA ARG A 134 21.85 -19.35 -0.02
C ARG A 134 20.39 -19.19 -0.45
N LEU A 135 19.48 -19.94 0.16
CA LEU A 135 18.04 -19.89 -0.15
C LEU A 135 17.46 -18.49 0.12
N SER A 136 17.86 -17.85 1.23
CA SER A 136 17.44 -16.48 1.55
C SER A 136 17.83 -15.51 0.43
N ASN A 137 19.08 -15.59 -0.03
CA ASN A 137 19.61 -14.74 -1.10
C ASN A 137 18.94 -15.02 -2.45
N GLU A 138 18.74 -16.29 -2.81
CA GLU A 138 18.08 -16.69 -4.04
C GLU A 138 16.62 -16.18 -4.10
N ILE A 139 15.86 -16.33 -3.01
CA ILE A 139 14.47 -15.85 -2.93
C ILE A 139 14.43 -14.32 -3.02
N ALA A 140 15.29 -13.62 -2.28
CA ALA A 140 15.35 -12.15 -2.33
C ALA A 140 15.66 -11.65 -3.75
N HIS A 141 16.64 -12.27 -4.43
CA HIS A 141 16.97 -11.94 -5.81
C HIS A 141 15.84 -12.26 -6.79
N LYS A 142 15.12 -13.37 -6.58
CA LYS A 142 13.97 -13.74 -7.41
C LYS A 142 12.81 -12.76 -7.27
N ILE A 143 12.52 -12.30 -6.05
CA ILE A 143 11.52 -11.26 -5.80
C ILE A 143 11.91 -9.97 -6.53
N GLN A 144 13.18 -9.54 -6.43
CA GLN A 144 13.67 -8.33 -7.08
C GLN A 144 13.58 -8.38 -8.61
N THR A 145 13.80 -9.55 -9.21
CA THR A 145 13.88 -9.69 -10.68
C THR A 145 12.55 -10.03 -11.35
N VAL A 146 11.65 -10.76 -10.67
CA VAL A 146 10.43 -11.31 -11.30
C VAL A 146 9.16 -10.65 -10.77
N MET A 147 9.19 -10.04 -9.59
CA MET A 147 8.02 -9.39 -9.03
C MET A 147 8.18 -7.87 -9.07
N THR A 148 7.18 -7.17 -9.59
CA THR A 148 7.06 -5.73 -9.37
C THR A 148 6.58 -5.50 -7.94
N TYR A 149 7.53 -5.26 -7.03
CA TYR A 149 7.24 -4.99 -5.62
C TYR A 149 7.69 -3.57 -5.26
N PRO A 150 6.79 -2.71 -4.76
CA PRO A 150 7.17 -1.37 -4.32
C PRO A 150 7.96 -1.46 -3.01
N GLY A 151 9.18 -0.93 -3.03
CA GLY A 151 10.08 -0.89 -1.87
C GLY A 151 10.80 -2.20 -1.59
N GLN A 152 11.46 -2.26 -0.42
CA GLN A 152 12.26 -3.41 -0.02
C GLN A 152 11.41 -4.50 0.64
N VAL A 153 11.73 -5.77 0.35
CA VAL A 153 11.17 -6.94 1.03
C VAL A 153 12.28 -7.66 1.78
N LYS A 154 12.11 -7.82 3.09
CA LYS A 154 13.03 -8.59 3.93
C LYS A 154 12.69 -10.07 3.80
N VAL A 155 13.67 -10.90 3.42
CA VAL A 155 13.52 -12.36 3.43
C VAL A 155 14.17 -12.92 4.69
N THR A 156 13.43 -13.72 5.45
CA THR A 156 13.93 -14.41 6.65
C THR A 156 13.69 -15.90 6.50
N VAL A 157 14.75 -16.69 6.38
CA VAL A 157 14.66 -18.15 6.36
C VAL A 157 14.92 -18.68 7.76
N ILE A 158 14.00 -19.50 8.27
CA ILE A 158 14.05 -20.09 9.59
C ILE A 158 14.12 -21.60 9.42
N ARG A 159 15.22 -22.17 9.89
CA ARG A 159 15.39 -23.61 9.98
C ARG A 159 14.81 -24.10 11.29
N GLU A 160 13.81 -24.98 11.23
CA GLU A 160 13.09 -25.47 12.41
C GLU A 160 13.20 -26.99 12.55
N THR A 161 13.18 -27.44 13.80
CA THR A 161 12.91 -28.84 14.18
C THR A 161 11.63 -28.84 15.00
N ARG A 162 10.65 -29.68 14.63
CA ARG A 162 9.40 -29.83 15.37
C ARG A 162 9.33 -31.19 16.04
N ALA A 163 9.16 -31.19 17.35
CA ALA A 163 8.79 -32.37 18.13
C ALA A 163 7.33 -32.22 18.57
N VAL A 164 6.52 -33.26 18.36
CA VAL A 164 5.11 -33.30 18.78
C VAL A 164 4.93 -34.52 19.69
N SER A 165 4.34 -34.32 20.86
CA SER A 165 4.01 -35.39 21.81
C SER A 165 2.56 -35.23 22.24
N PHE A 166 1.83 -36.33 22.32
CA PHE A 166 0.44 -36.33 22.78
C PHE A 166 0.38 -36.96 24.17
N ALA A 167 -0.25 -36.25 25.11
CA ALA A 167 -0.70 -36.85 26.36
C ALA A 167 -2.14 -37.36 26.16
N LYS A 168 -2.45 -38.50 26.76
CA LYS A 168 -3.83 -38.98 26.90
C LYS A 168 -4.35 -38.57 28.27
#